data_AF-A0A5C3E548-F1
#
_entry.id   AF-A0A5C3E548-F1
#
_cell.length_a   1.000
_cell.length_b   1.000
_cell.length_c   1.000
_cell.angle_alpha   90.00
_cell.angle_beta   90.00
_cell.angle_gamma   90.00
#
_symmetry.space_group_name_H-M   'P 1'
#
loop_
_entity.id
_entity.type
_entity.pdbx_description
1 polymer ?
#
loop_
_entity_poly.entity_id
_entity_poly.type
_entity_poly.pdbx_seq_one_letter_code
_entity_poly.pdbx_strand_id
1 'polypeptide(L)'
;MASLRPGSTPKRTVSFGPSDTVTLASNDPAASISSHTHGVDASSSSSSSGSAHADNGEPSTPRNAANPSPPTSVLKSAMKPGKDRKRLPPPEQYQHPDPLLRRLRLVDAYGVPVDLRRTFRDTRVVGFYFASQWAGQPLKEYHQAISDFCRQHPHEFKAIYVSVDVDEQWYKAGVKDKPWISMVWNDGSSMPAERADRTAAPTSPDGDLDELPRLYNNEDFLLANEQDIDESLSHTDKSGEAYLRPFSRVHLAAKLNIIAAPTLCIYHLESGKMLEWNVRMGRLSSNRSKETWERWRAGESAASFGLRDAFAAAPYTILVGLLAILYFVFVRYAGEEYNVLRKTLHTLLEGTSNGAHKIVPNGGEL
;
A
#
# COMPACT_ATOMS: atom_id res chain seq x y z
N MET A 1 -17.37 18.29 0.13
CA MET A 1 -16.18 18.72 0.89
C MET A 1 -15.55 17.50 1.54
N ALA A 2 -14.44 17.01 0.98
CA ALA A 2 -13.69 15.90 1.57
C ALA A 2 -12.83 16.44 2.71
N SER A 3 -13.02 15.91 3.92
CA SER A 3 -12.16 16.18 5.07
C SER A 3 -10.82 15.48 4.83
N LEU A 4 -9.86 16.21 4.27
CA LEU A 4 -8.45 15.82 4.19
C LEU A 4 -7.87 15.69 5.61
N ARG A 5 -7.15 14.59 5.85
CA ARG A 5 -6.42 14.34 7.10
C ARG A 5 -5.43 15.49 7.35
N PRO A 6 -5.28 15.99 8.59
CA PRO A 6 -4.17 16.89 8.93
C PRO A 6 -2.89 16.07 9.03
N GLY A 7 -1.90 16.39 8.20
CA GLY A 7 -0.56 15.81 8.24
C GLY A 7 -0.09 15.30 6.88
N SER A 8 0.35 16.22 6.01
CA SER A 8 1.12 15.87 4.82
C SER A 8 2.56 15.53 5.21
N THR A 9 2.90 14.25 5.22
CA THR A 9 4.32 13.84 5.11
C THR A 9 4.68 13.73 3.63
N PRO A 10 5.95 14.01 3.25
CA PRO A 10 6.35 14.05 1.86
C PRO A 10 6.19 12.68 1.19
N LYS A 11 5.66 12.69 -0.04
CA LYS A 11 5.46 11.53 -0.91
C LYS A 11 6.79 10.77 -1.04
N ARG A 12 6.88 9.60 -0.41
CA ARG A 12 7.99 8.66 -0.62
C ARG A 12 7.49 7.57 -1.55
N THR A 13 8.03 7.53 -2.76
CA THR A 13 7.81 6.49 -3.76
C THR A 13 8.29 5.16 -3.18
N VAL A 14 7.43 4.15 -3.13
CA VAL A 14 7.81 2.79 -2.72
C VAL A 14 8.19 2.05 -3.99
N SER A 15 9.47 1.68 -4.10
CA SER A 15 10.00 0.90 -5.21
C SER A 15 9.76 -0.58 -4.93
N PHE A 16 9.04 -1.25 -5.84
CA PHE A 16 8.96 -2.70 -5.89
C PHE A 16 9.78 -3.15 -7.09
N GLY A 17 11.08 -3.36 -6.85
CA GLY A 17 11.99 -3.98 -7.79
C GLY A 17 12.90 -4.94 -7.02
N PRO A 18 13.37 -6.04 -7.64
CA PRO A 18 14.36 -6.90 -7.03
C PRO A 18 15.66 -6.11 -6.82
N SER A 19 16.12 -6.01 -5.58
CA SER A 19 17.44 -5.47 -5.26
C SER A 19 18.48 -6.53 -5.63
N ASP A 20 19.13 -6.38 -6.79
CA ASP A 20 20.34 -7.12 -7.10
C ASP A 20 21.43 -6.75 -6.08
N THR A 21 21.61 -7.64 -5.11
CA THR A 21 22.68 -7.51 -4.12
C THR A 21 23.93 -8.11 -4.74
N VAL A 22 24.79 -7.26 -5.31
CA VAL A 22 26.13 -7.64 -5.75
C VAL A 22 26.99 -7.90 -4.51
N THR A 23 27.23 -9.17 -4.20
CA THR A 23 28.22 -9.61 -3.21
C THR A 23 29.62 -9.48 -3.82
N LEU A 24 30.39 -8.50 -3.35
CA LEU A 24 31.84 -8.45 -3.49
C LEU A 24 32.47 -9.55 -2.62
N ALA A 25 33.18 -10.49 -3.23
CA ALA A 25 34.13 -11.37 -2.55
C ALA A 25 35.52 -11.18 -3.16
N SER A 26 36.51 -10.95 -2.30
CA SER A 26 37.91 -10.65 -2.62
C SER A 26 38.83 -11.86 -2.38
N ASN A 27 39.76 -12.06 -3.34
CA ASN A 27 41.09 -12.70 -3.32
C ASN A 27 41.18 -14.25 -3.14
N ASP A 28 41.46 -15.06 -4.18
CA ASP A 28 42.75 -15.38 -4.88
C ASP A 28 43.55 -16.54 -4.22
N PRO A 29 44.48 -17.26 -4.90
CA PRO A 29 44.56 -17.73 -6.30
C PRO A 29 45.03 -19.22 -6.41
N ALA A 30 44.93 -19.85 -7.60
CA ALA A 30 45.96 -20.76 -8.18
C ALA A 30 45.44 -21.71 -9.30
N ALA A 31 46.31 -21.88 -10.30
CA ALA A 31 46.52 -23.07 -11.14
C ALA A 31 45.53 -23.41 -12.28
N SER A 32 45.89 -22.88 -13.47
CA SER A 32 46.27 -23.64 -14.68
C SER A 32 45.30 -24.66 -15.31
N ILE A 33 44.99 -24.45 -16.60
CA ILE A 33 45.32 -25.31 -17.78
C ILE A 33 44.29 -25.08 -18.91
N SER A 34 44.81 -24.57 -20.05
CA SER A 34 44.49 -24.78 -21.48
C SER A 34 43.09 -25.28 -21.90
N SER A 35 42.45 -24.79 -22.95
CA SER A 35 42.97 -24.85 -24.33
C SER A 35 41.93 -24.37 -25.38
N HIS A 36 42.44 -23.83 -26.49
CA HIS A 36 41.94 -23.85 -27.89
C HIS A 36 40.58 -23.21 -28.27
N THR A 37 40.37 -22.61 -29.45
CA THR A 37 41.08 -21.74 -30.42
C THR A 37 40.15 -21.63 -31.64
N HIS A 38 39.95 -20.40 -32.16
CA HIS A 38 39.85 -19.98 -33.58
C HIS A 38 38.89 -20.62 -34.59
N GLY A 39 38.37 -19.75 -35.48
CA GLY A 39 38.01 -20.08 -36.87
C GLY A 39 36.84 -19.27 -37.46
N VAL A 40 36.93 -17.95 -37.66
CA VAL A 40 37.14 -17.24 -38.96
C VAL A 40 36.46 -17.84 -40.21
N ASP A 41 35.59 -17.06 -40.85
CA ASP A 41 35.67 -16.54 -42.24
C ASP A 41 34.28 -16.00 -42.66
N ALA A 42 34.06 -14.71 -42.91
CA ALA A 42 34.54 -13.83 -43.98
C ALA A 42 33.87 -14.07 -45.35
N SER A 43 33.09 -13.09 -45.82
CA SER A 43 32.98 -12.58 -47.20
C SER A 43 31.65 -11.80 -47.37
N SER A 44 31.72 -10.47 -47.48
CA SER A 44 31.61 -9.68 -48.73
C SER A 44 30.17 -9.54 -49.24
N SER A 45 29.59 -8.38 -49.55
CA SER A 45 30.14 -7.28 -50.33
C SER A 45 29.12 -6.12 -50.42
N SER A 46 29.65 -4.89 -50.47
CA SER A 46 29.28 -3.67 -51.24
C SER A 46 27.84 -3.52 -51.82
N SER A 47 27.20 -2.35 -51.87
CA SER A 47 27.73 -1.05 -52.34
C SER A 47 26.66 0.07 -52.30
N SER A 48 27.15 1.32 -52.24
CA SER A 48 26.65 2.60 -52.84
C SER A 48 25.25 3.12 -52.47
N SER A 49 25.01 4.31 -51.91
CA SER A 49 25.50 5.70 -52.06
C SER A 49 24.75 6.57 -53.09
N GLY A 50 24.18 7.68 -52.61
CA GLY A 50 23.78 8.90 -53.35
C GLY A 50 22.88 9.79 -52.46
N SER A 51 23.38 10.82 -51.76
CA SER A 51 23.65 12.22 -52.18
C SER A 51 22.45 12.91 -52.85
N ALA A 52 22.06 14.17 -52.63
CA ALA A 52 22.34 15.25 -51.67
C ALA A 52 21.36 16.39 -52.06
N HIS A 53 20.88 17.21 -51.11
CA HIS A 53 20.59 18.63 -51.37
C HIS A 53 20.45 19.43 -50.06
N ALA A 54 21.20 20.54 -49.99
CA ALA A 54 21.28 21.52 -48.93
C ALA A 54 20.22 22.64 -49.07
N ASP A 55 19.86 23.36 -47.99
CA ASP A 55 20.44 24.68 -47.65
C ASP A 55 19.72 25.43 -46.50
N ASN A 56 20.49 26.26 -45.76
CA ASN A 56 20.17 27.34 -44.79
C ASN A 56 19.63 26.98 -43.38
N GLY A 57 20.14 27.43 -42.22
CA GLY A 57 21.24 28.31 -41.82
C GLY A 57 21.10 28.71 -40.32
N GLU A 58 22.18 28.50 -39.52
CA GLU A 58 22.56 29.11 -38.21
C GLU A 58 21.73 28.89 -36.91
N PRO A 59 22.31 29.10 -35.68
CA PRO A 59 23.61 28.64 -35.18
C PRO A 59 23.50 27.80 -33.88
N SER A 60 24.54 27.02 -33.64
CA SER A 60 24.67 25.99 -32.59
C SER A 60 24.86 26.55 -31.17
N THR A 61 24.10 26.01 -30.21
CA THR A 61 24.57 25.81 -28.82
C THR A 61 24.46 24.32 -28.49
N PRO A 62 25.47 23.67 -27.89
CA PRO A 62 25.44 22.23 -27.67
C PRO A 62 24.59 21.91 -26.44
N ARG A 63 23.32 21.54 -26.65
CA ARG A 63 22.52 20.87 -25.62
C ARG A 63 22.87 19.38 -25.62
N ASN A 64 23.62 19.00 -24.60
CA ASN A 64 23.97 17.64 -24.26
C ASN A 64 22.71 16.76 -24.24
N ALA A 65 22.63 15.80 -25.17
CA ALA A 65 21.56 14.83 -25.29
C ALA A 65 21.82 13.65 -24.34
N ALA A 66 21.57 13.84 -23.05
CA ALA A 66 21.61 12.77 -22.07
C ALA A 66 20.67 13.10 -20.90
N ASN A 67 19.37 13.09 -21.17
CA ASN A 67 18.33 12.82 -20.17
C ASN A 67 16.99 12.65 -20.88
N PRO A 68 16.51 11.41 -21.11
CA PRO A 68 15.12 11.21 -21.47
C PRO A 68 14.27 11.65 -20.26
N SER A 69 13.50 12.71 -20.44
CA SER A 69 12.40 13.02 -19.51
C SER A 69 11.43 11.83 -19.50
N PRO A 70 10.85 11.47 -18.34
CA PRO A 70 9.93 10.34 -18.29
C PRO A 70 8.73 10.59 -19.22
N PRO A 71 8.24 9.57 -19.95
CA PRO A 71 7.12 9.76 -20.86
C PRO A 71 5.91 10.22 -20.05
N THR A 72 5.37 11.39 -20.40
CA THR A 72 4.09 11.87 -19.89
C THR A 72 3.04 10.82 -20.23
N SER A 73 2.49 10.16 -19.20
CA SER A 73 1.44 9.16 -19.40
C SER A 73 0.26 9.83 -20.12
N VAL A 74 0.01 9.36 -21.34
CA VAL A 74 -1.12 9.83 -22.14
C VAL A 74 -2.38 9.52 -21.33
N LEU A 75 -3.13 10.56 -20.95
CA LEU A 75 -4.39 10.42 -20.21
C LEU A 75 -5.36 9.55 -21.03
N LYS A 76 -5.55 8.29 -20.62
CA LYS A 76 -6.44 7.33 -21.30
C LYS A 76 -7.82 7.37 -20.64
N SER A 77 -8.79 7.92 -21.37
CA SER A 77 -10.19 7.89 -20.95
C SER A 77 -10.74 6.46 -21.04
N ALA A 78 -11.61 6.10 -20.09
CA ALA A 78 -12.38 4.86 -20.10
C ALA A 78 -13.16 4.62 -21.41
N MET A 79 -13.35 5.66 -22.23
CA MET A 79 -14.29 5.66 -23.34
C MET A 79 -13.69 5.80 -24.74
N LYS A 80 -12.38 5.68 -24.98
CA LYS A 80 -11.90 5.76 -26.39
C LYS A 80 -12.14 4.41 -27.09
N PRO A 81 -13.17 4.27 -27.96
CA PRO A 81 -13.47 3.02 -28.61
C PRO A 81 -12.44 2.86 -29.71
N GLY A 82 -11.45 1.99 -29.48
CA GLY A 82 -10.60 1.49 -30.54
C GLY A 82 -11.44 0.75 -31.58
N LYS A 83 -10.88 0.59 -32.78
CA LYS A 83 -11.49 -0.12 -33.91
C LYS A 83 -11.95 -1.55 -33.57
N ASP A 84 -11.38 -2.13 -32.51
CA ASP A 84 -11.89 -3.32 -31.83
C ASP A 84 -12.91 -2.89 -30.77
N ARG A 85 -14.19 -3.17 -31.02
CA ARG A 85 -15.27 -3.07 -30.03
C ARG A 85 -14.93 -3.98 -28.84
N LYS A 86 -14.11 -3.50 -27.90
CA LYS A 86 -13.93 -4.16 -26.59
C LYS A 86 -15.31 -4.19 -25.95
N ARG A 87 -15.95 -5.36 -26.01
CA ARG A 87 -17.25 -5.62 -25.38
C ARG A 87 -17.08 -5.28 -23.91
N LEU A 88 -17.82 -4.28 -23.43
CA LEU A 88 -17.83 -3.94 -22.01
C LEU A 88 -18.08 -5.21 -21.19
N PRO A 89 -17.49 -5.32 -20.00
CA PRO A 89 -17.83 -6.42 -19.11
C PRO A 89 -19.34 -6.45 -18.84
N PRO A 90 -19.89 -7.59 -18.41
CA PRO A 90 -21.29 -7.67 -18.00
C PRO A 90 -21.64 -6.56 -16.98
N PRO A 91 -22.79 -5.86 -17.15
CA PRO A 91 -23.24 -4.80 -16.25
C PRO A 91 -23.16 -5.13 -14.77
N GLU A 92 -23.39 -6.38 -14.41
CA GLU A 92 -23.39 -6.88 -13.03
C GLU A 92 -22.02 -6.69 -12.34
N GLN A 93 -20.94 -6.62 -13.12
CA GLN A 93 -19.57 -6.50 -12.60
C GLN A 93 -19.10 -5.06 -12.36
N TYR A 94 -19.81 -4.06 -12.88
CA TYR A 94 -19.40 -2.66 -12.76
C TYR A 94 -20.53 -1.70 -12.42
N GLN A 95 -21.80 -2.06 -12.56
CA GLN A 95 -22.89 -1.15 -12.24
C GLN A 95 -23.23 -1.19 -10.75
N HIS A 96 -23.00 -0.10 -10.05
CA HIS A 96 -23.37 0.06 -8.65
C HIS A 96 -23.52 1.57 -8.33
N PRO A 97 -24.49 1.98 -7.49
CA PRO A 97 -24.66 3.40 -7.12
C PRO A 97 -23.46 3.96 -6.33
N ASP A 98 -22.80 3.11 -5.55
CA ASP A 98 -21.57 3.49 -4.85
C ASP A 98 -20.40 3.69 -5.82
N PRO A 99 -19.74 4.86 -5.80
CA PRO A 99 -18.70 5.21 -6.76
C PRO A 99 -17.40 4.44 -6.57
N LEU A 100 -17.14 3.89 -5.39
CA LEU A 100 -15.95 3.09 -5.13
C LEU A 100 -16.17 1.65 -5.62
N LEU A 101 -17.30 1.03 -5.26
CA LEU A 101 -17.58 -0.37 -5.61
C LEU A 101 -17.63 -0.63 -7.12
N ARG A 102 -18.20 0.30 -7.91
CA ARG A 102 -18.24 0.16 -9.39
C ARG A 102 -16.86 0.13 -10.08
N ARG A 103 -15.84 0.64 -9.38
CA ARG A 103 -14.45 0.67 -9.87
C ARG A 103 -13.66 -0.53 -9.41
N LEU A 104 -14.28 -1.50 -8.74
CA LEU A 104 -13.64 -2.74 -8.36
C LEU A 104 -14.04 -3.84 -9.35
N ARG A 105 -13.11 -4.76 -9.62
CA ARG A 105 -13.42 -6.03 -10.26
C ARG A 105 -13.24 -7.11 -9.21
N LEU A 106 -14.36 -7.69 -8.79
CA LEU A 106 -14.43 -8.58 -7.64
C LEU A 106 -14.74 -9.99 -8.10
N VAL A 107 -14.04 -10.95 -7.50
CA VAL A 107 -14.26 -12.38 -7.69
C VAL A 107 -14.41 -13.07 -6.33
N ASP A 108 -15.17 -14.17 -6.33
CA ASP A 108 -15.28 -15.04 -5.17
C ASP A 108 -14.04 -15.93 -4.99
N ALA A 109 -14.08 -16.82 -4.00
CA ALA A 109 -12.98 -17.76 -3.70
C ALA A 109 -12.66 -18.74 -4.84
N TYR A 110 -13.57 -18.90 -5.81
CA TYR A 110 -13.42 -19.76 -6.99
C TYR A 110 -13.02 -18.98 -8.24
N GLY A 111 -12.87 -17.65 -8.14
CA GLY A 111 -12.56 -16.78 -9.27
C GLY A 111 -13.79 -16.38 -10.10
N VAL A 112 -15.00 -16.67 -9.63
CA VAL A 112 -16.25 -16.31 -10.33
C VAL A 112 -16.54 -14.82 -10.12
N PRO A 113 -16.86 -14.06 -11.18
CA PRO A 113 -17.19 -12.65 -11.05
C PRO A 113 -18.38 -12.42 -10.12
N VAL A 114 -18.27 -11.39 -9.28
CA VAL A 114 -19.30 -11.00 -8.32
C VAL A 114 -20.28 -10.02 -8.96
N ASP A 115 -21.58 -10.29 -8.84
CA ASP A 115 -22.63 -9.30 -9.11
C ASP A 115 -22.64 -8.27 -7.98
N LEU A 116 -22.26 -7.03 -8.29
CA LEU A 116 -22.13 -5.96 -7.30
C LEU A 116 -23.48 -5.63 -6.65
N ARG A 117 -24.55 -5.47 -7.44
CA ARG A 117 -25.86 -5.06 -6.91
C ARG A 117 -26.46 -6.14 -6.03
N ARG A 118 -26.32 -7.41 -6.44
CA ARG A 118 -26.85 -8.53 -5.65
C ARG A 118 -26.03 -8.77 -4.39
N THR A 119 -24.71 -8.69 -4.47
CA THR A 119 -23.83 -9.07 -3.35
C THR A 119 -23.83 -8.02 -2.24
N PHE A 120 -23.94 -6.74 -2.61
CA PHE A 120 -23.90 -5.61 -1.67
C PHE A 120 -25.27 -5.02 -1.34
N ARG A 121 -26.38 -5.66 -1.77
CA ARG A 121 -27.76 -5.16 -1.58
C ARG A 121 -28.06 -4.74 -0.13
N ASP A 122 -27.74 -5.61 0.83
CA ASP A 122 -28.03 -5.40 2.26
C ASP A 122 -26.77 -5.00 3.05
N THR A 123 -25.67 -4.70 2.36
CA THR A 123 -24.39 -4.38 2.98
C THR A 123 -24.37 -2.93 3.44
N ARG A 124 -24.03 -2.72 4.70
CA ARG A 124 -23.87 -1.38 5.29
C ARG A 124 -22.40 -0.98 5.36
N VAL A 125 -21.54 -1.96 5.65
CA VAL A 125 -20.13 -1.73 5.91
C VAL A 125 -19.29 -2.66 5.05
N VAL A 126 -18.29 -2.09 4.38
CA VAL A 126 -17.31 -2.82 3.57
C VAL A 126 -15.94 -2.69 4.22
N GLY A 127 -15.29 -3.82 4.49
CA GLY A 127 -13.93 -3.87 5.01
C GLY A 127 -12.92 -4.10 3.87
N PHE A 128 -12.04 -3.15 3.59
CA PHE A 128 -10.93 -3.38 2.67
C PHE A 128 -9.75 -3.98 3.42
N TYR A 129 -9.52 -5.27 3.19
CA TYR A 129 -8.50 -6.04 3.87
C TYR A 129 -7.27 -6.23 2.97
N PHE A 130 -6.25 -5.41 3.23
CA PHE A 130 -4.95 -5.46 2.57
C PHE A 130 -4.06 -6.46 3.29
N ALA A 131 -3.65 -7.52 2.60
CA ALA A 131 -2.82 -8.57 3.20
C ALA A 131 -1.96 -9.27 2.15
N SER A 132 -0.89 -9.89 2.61
CA SER A 132 -0.04 -10.79 1.83
C SER A 132 0.13 -12.09 2.60
N GLN A 133 0.09 -13.23 1.91
CA GLN A 133 0.35 -14.53 2.53
C GLN A 133 1.84 -14.77 2.78
N TRP A 134 2.72 -14.11 2.03
CA TRP A 134 4.17 -14.23 2.22
C TRP A 134 4.66 -13.56 3.52
N ALA A 135 3.89 -12.65 4.11
CA ALA A 135 4.31 -11.80 5.23
C ALA A 135 4.45 -12.49 6.61
N GLY A 136 4.25 -13.81 6.74
CA GLY A 136 4.41 -14.53 8.01
C GLY A 136 3.36 -14.18 9.08
N GLN A 137 3.63 -14.47 10.35
CA GLN A 137 2.76 -14.11 11.49
C GLN A 137 2.79 -12.58 11.73
N PRO A 138 1.69 -11.91 12.13
CA PRO A 138 0.48 -12.41 12.81
C PRO A 138 -0.73 -12.71 11.90
N LEU A 139 -0.51 -12.97 10.61
CA LEU A 139 -1.56 -13.05 9.60
C LEU A 139 -2.71 -14.03 9.94
N LYS A 140 -2.42 -15.13 10.64
CA LYS A 140 -3.43 -16.13 11.02
C LYS A 140 -4.50 -15.53 11.94
N GLU A 141 -4.09 -14.71 12.91
CA GLU A 141 -5.01 -14.07 13.87
C GLU A 141 -5.91 -13.04 13.17
N TYR A 142 -5.33 -12.28 12.25
CA TYR A 142 -6.06 -11.32 11.42
C TYR A 142 -7.11 -12.03 10.56
N HIS A 143 -6.72 -13.11 9.87
CA HIS A 143 -7.65 -13.92 9.09
C HIS A 143 -8.79 -14.47 9.92
N GLN A 144 -8.48 -15.00 11.10
CA GLN A 144 -9.50 -15.57 11.97
C GLN A 144 -10.49 -14.50 12.43
N ALA A 145 -9.99 -13.37 12.96
CA ALA A 145 -10.82 -12.29 13.46
C ALA A 145 -11.74 -11.70 12.37
N ILE A 146 -11.21 -11.45 11.17
CA ILE A 146 -12.00 -10.93 10.05
C ILE A 146 -13.01 -11.98 9.56
N SER A 147 -12.60 -13.25 9.49
CA SER A 147 -13.51 -14.33 9.07
C SER A 147 -14.67 -14.49 10.03
N ASP A 148 -14.41 -14.45 11.33
CA ASP A 148 -15.44 -14.56 12.36
C ASP A 148 -16.36 -13.35 12.34
N PHE A 149 -15.83 -12.15 12.11
CA PHE A 149 -16.63 -10.94 11.95
C PHE A 149 -17.55 -11.01 10.72
N CYS A 150 -17.06 -11.54 9.59
CA CYS A 150 -17.89 -11.79 8.41
C CYS A 150 -19.01 -12.79 8.71
N ARG A 151 -18.73 -13.86 9.47
CA ARG A 151 -19.75 -14.87 9.85
C ARG A 151 -20.78 -14.32 10.84
N GLN A 152 -20.40 -13.39 11.71
CA GLN A 152 -21.31 -12.72 12.64
C GLN A 152 -22.25 -11.74 11.92
N HIS A 153 -21.80 -11.17 10.80
CA HIS A 153 -22.55 -10.15 10.04
C HIS A 153 -22.62 -10.48 8.53
N PRO A 154 -23.17 -11.65 8.13
CA PRO A 154 -22.99 -12.22 6.79
C PRO A 154 -23.60 -11.41 5.64
N HIS A 155 -24.62 -10.58 5.92
CA HIS A 155 -25.28 -9.73 4.92
C HIS A 155 -24.87 -8.25 5.04
N GLU A 156 -24.66 -7.78 6.28
CA GLU A 156 -24.42 -6.36 6.56
C GLU A 156 -22.94 -5.95 6.47
N PHE A 157 -22.00 -6.89 6.70
CA PHE A 157 -20.56 -6.66 6.56
C PHE A 157 -19.97 -7.52 5.45
N LYS A 158 -19.25 -6.90 4.52
CA LYS A 158 -18.50 -7.60 3.48
C LYS A 158 -17.03 -7.20 3.54
N ALA A 159 -16.14 -8.18 3.68
CA ALA A 159 -14.71 -7.96 3.50
C ALA A 159 -14.31 -8.17 2.04
N ILE A 160 -13.52 -7.24 1.52
CA ILE A 160 -12.86 -7.28 0.21
C ILE A 160 -11.37 -7.48 0.44
N TYR A 161 -10.86 -8.63 0.05
CA TYR A 161 -9.44 -8.95 0.10
C TYR A 161 -8.70 -8.26 -1.05
N VAL A 162 -7.68 -7.49 -0.69
CA VAL A 162 -6.80 -6.78 -1.62
C VAL A 162 -5.40 -7.33 -1.40
N SER A 163 -5.00 -8.28 -2.25
CA SER A 163 -3.68 -8.91 -2.12
C SER A 163 -2.57 -7.95 -2.52
N VAL A 164 -1.55 -7.86 -1.67
CA VAL A 164 -0.26 -7.21 -1.94
C VAL A 164 0.85 -8.24 -2.17
N ASP A 165 0.47 -9.49 -2.48
CA ASP A 165 1.42 -10.53 -2.86
C ASP A 165 2.02 -10.24 -4.23
N VAL A 166 3.23 -10.76 -4.45
CA VAL A 166 3.92 -10.72 -5.75
C VAL A 166 3.63 -11.95 -6.61
N ASP A 167 3.24 -13.07 -5.99
CA ASP A 167 2.92 -14.32 -6.67
C ASP A 167 1.44 -14.70 -6.59
N GLU A 168 0.90 -15.21 -7.69
CA GLU A 168 -0.50 -15.64 -7.78
C GLU A 168 -0.81 -16.80 -6.83
N GLN A 169 0.17 -17.66 -6.54
CA GLN A 169 0.00 -18.80 -5.63
C GLN A 169 -0.32 -18.33 -4.20
N TRP A 170 0.35 -17.28 -3.74
CA TRP A 170 0.09 -16.66 -2.44
C TRP A 170 -1.27 -15.97 -2.41
N TYR A 171 -1.63 -15.26 -3.48
CA TYR A 171 -3.00 -14.73 -3.64
C TYR A 171 -4.06 -15.84 -3.53
N LYS A 172 -3.90 -16.95 -4.28
CA LYS A 172 -4.82 -18.09 -4.25
C LYS A 172 -4.93 -18.69 -2.84
N ALA A 173 -3.82 -18.83 -2.13
CA ALA A 173 -3.83 -19.30 -0.74
C ALA A 173 -4.58 -18.33 0.20
N GLY A 174 -4.53 -17.03 -0.08
CA GLY A 174 -5.18 -16.00 0.72
C GLY A 174 -6.68 -15.87 0.52
N VAL A 175 -7.22 -16.36 -0.59
CA VAL A 175 -8.66 -16.35 -0.90
C VAL A 175 -9.33 -17.70 -0.70
N LYS A 176 -8.57 -18.79 -0.78
CA LYS A 176 -9.11 -20.16 -0.69
C LYS A 176 -9.80 -20.39 0.66
N ASP A 177 -11.05 -20.86 0.58
CA ASP A 177 -11.90 -21.21 1.73
C ASP A 177 -12.09 -20.05 2.73
N LYS A 178 -12.05 -18.81 2.24
CA LYS A 178 -12.28 -17.59 3.05
C LYS A 178 -13.66 -17.00 2.79
N PRO A 179 -14.27 -16.34 3.79
CA PRO A 179 -15.61 -15.78 3.66
C PRO A 179 -15.63 -14.43 2.92
N TRP A 180 -14.46 -13.90 2.55
CA TRP A 180 -14.34 -12.64 1.80
C TRP A 180 -14.31 -12.88 0.30
N ILE A 181 -14.72 -11.84 -0.43
CA ILE A 181 -14.47 -11.72 -1.87
C ILE A 181 -13.14 -11.01 -2.08
N SER A 182 -12.60 -11.06 -3.29
CA SER A 182 -11.27 -10.51 -3.58
C SER A 182 -11.27 -9.65 -4.84
N MET A 183 -10.36 -8.69 -4.89
CA MET A 183 -10.03 -8.04 -6.16
C MET A 183 -9.28 -9.01 -7.06
N VAL A 184 -9.60 -8.99 -8.35
CA VAL A 184 -8.96 -9.85 -9.34
C VAL A 184 -7.44 -9.68 -9.37
N TRP A 185 -6.73 -10.80 -9.50
CA TRP A 185 -5.26 -10.79 -9.58
C TRP A 185 -4.74 -10.14 -10.87
N ASN A 186 -5.34 -10.47 -12.01
CA ASN A 186 -4.92 -10.02 -13.34
C ASN A 186 -5.40 -8.60 -13.67
N ASP A 187 -5.03 -7.64 -12.81
CA ASP A 187 -5.40 -6.22 -12.89
C ASP A 187 -4.25 -5.33 -13.36
N GLY A 188 -3.17 -5.92 -13.88
CA GLY A 188 -1.97 -5.22 -14.32
C GLY A 188 -0.97 -4.90 -13.21
N SER A 189 -1.30 -5.11 -11.93
CA SER A 189 -0.41 -4.81 -10.80
C SER A 189 0.81 -5.72 -10.73
N SER A 190 0.65 -6.99 -11.12
CA SER A 190 1.68 -8.03 -11.02
C SER A 190 2.39 -8.31 -12.35
N MET A 191 2.20 -7.45 -13.35
CA MET A 191 2.77 -7.61 -14.68
C MET A 191 4.17 -6.97 -14.75
N PRO A 192 5.13 -7.56 -15.49
CA PRO A 192 6.42 -6.92 -15.74
C PRO A 192 6.25 -5.50 -16.30
N ALA A 193 7.09 -4.56 -15.84
CA ALA A 193 6.99 -3.13 -16.14
C ALA A 193 6.97 -2.81 -17.66
N GLU A 194 7.50 -3.71 -18.50
CA GLU A 194 7.49 -3.62 -19.96
C GLU A 194 6.08 -3.55 -20.57
N ARG A 195 5.03 -3.96 -19.85
CA ARG A 195 3.62 -3.78 -20.26
C ARG A 195 2.97 -2.50 -19.73
N ALA A 196 3.49 -1.87 -18.68
CA ALA A 196 2.87 -0.67 -18.11
C ALA A 196 2.75 0.48 -19.14
N ASP A 197 3.63 0.50 -20.15
CA ASP A 197 3.66 1.53 -21.20
C ASP A 197 2.98 1.16 -22.53
N ARG A 198 2.48 -0.08 -22.75
CA ARG A 198 2.09 -0.50 -24.11
C ARG A 198 0.58 -0.65 -24.33
N THR A 199 -0.03 0.42 -24.84
CA THR A 199 -1.21 0.38 -25.74
C THR A 199 -0.82 0.40 -27.24
N ALA A 200 0.42 0.04 -27.57
CA ALA A 200 0.80 -0.12 -28.97
C ALA A 200 0.07 -1.35 -29.55
N ALA A 201 -0.73 -1.11 -30.58
CA ALA A 201 -1.21 -2.14 -31.50
C ALA A 201 0.00 -2.97 -32.02
N PRO A 202 -0.22 -4.23 -32.46
CA PRO A 202 0.86 -5.18 -32.69
C PRO A 202 1.71 -4.71 -33.89
N THR A 203 2.94 -4.28 -33.63
CA THR A 203 3.94 -3.99 -34.68
C THR A 203 5.15 -4.90 -34.56
N SER A 204 4.91 -6.18 -34.33
CA SER A 204 5.89 -7.25 -34.54
C SER A 204 5.16 -8.41 -35.21
N PRO A 205 5.47 -8.77 -36.47
CA PRO A 205 4.84 -9.91 -37.16
C PRO A 205 5.30 -11.26 -36.61
N ASP A 206 6.42 -11.30 -35.88
CA ASP A 206 7.02 -12.49 -35.30
C ASP A 206 7.47 -12.18 -33.86
N GLY A 207 6.96 -12.91 -32.87
CA GLY A 207 7.47 -12.89 -31.48
C GLY A 207 6.40 -12.95 -30.39
N ASP A 208 6.18 -14.15 -29.84
CA ASP A 208 5.84 -14.49 -28.44
C ASP A 208 4.87 -13.59 -27.63
N LEU A 209 3.86 -13.01 -28.28
CA LEU A 209 2.79 -12.27 -27.59
C LEU A 209 1.80 -13.16 -26.82
N ASP A 210 1.82 -14.47 -27.03
CA ASP A 210 0.93 -15.44 -26.37
C ASP A 210 1.39 -15.84 -24.96
N GLU A 211 2.59 -15.44 -24.52
CA GLU A 211 3.15 -15.86 -23.23
C GLU A 211 2.86 -14.88 -22.08
N LEU A 212 2.39 -13.65 -22.37
CA LEU A 212 2.10 -12.65 -21.34
C LEU A 212 0.68 -12.80 -20.75
N PRO A 213 0.51 -12.82 -19.41
CA PRO A 213 -0.80 -12.96 -18.78
C PRO A 213 -1.81 -11.91 -19.28
N ARG A 214 -3.05 -12.35 -19.59
CA ARG A 214 -4.11 -11.47 -20.09
C ARG A 214 -4.76 -10.72 -18.91
N LEU A 215 -5.02 -9.43 -19.11
CA LEU A 215 -5.80 -8.63 -18.16
C LEU A 215 -7.21 -9.20 -18.01
N TYR A 216 -7.76 -9.11 -16.81
CA TYR A 216 -9.12 -9.55 -16.53
C TYR A 216 -10.10 -8.81 -17.43
N ASN A 217 -10.95 -9.55 -18.14
CA ASN A 217 -11.89 -9.06 -19.16
C ASN A 217 -11.24 -8.19 -20.28
N ASN A 218 -9.91 -8.21 -20.43
CA ASN A 218 -9.17 -7.27 -21.29
C ASN A 218 -9.43 -5.78 -20.98
N GLU A 219 -9.86 -5.50 -19.74
CA GLU A 219 -10.09 -4.15 -19.24
C GLU A 219 -8.76 -3.46 -18.93
N ASP A 220 -8.73 -2.15 -19.11
CA ASP A 220 -7.57 -1.32 -18.78
C ASP A 220 -7.73 -0.80 -17.35
N PHE A 221 -6.93 -1.29 -16.41
CA PHE A 221 -7.00 -0.92 -15.00
C PHE A 221 -6.15 0.32 -14.72
N LEU A 222 -6.67 1.23 -13.91
CA LEU A 222 -5.94 2.39 -13.42
C LEU A 222 -4.84 1.92 -12.45
N LEU A 223 -3.58 2.28 -12.73
CA LEU A 223 -2.41 1.94 -11.91
C LEU A 223 -2.04 3.07 -10.93
N ALA A 224 -1.17 2.81 -9.95
CA ALA A 224 -0.87 3.72 -8.83
C ALA A 224 -0.33 5.12 -9.25
N ASN A 225 0.40 5.19 -10.37
CA ASN A 225 1.00 6.43 -10.86
C ASN A 225 0.16 7.14 -11.94
N GLU A 226 -1.00 6.60 -12.27
CA GLU A 226 -1.87 7.17 -13.30
C GLU A 226 -2.90 8.12 -12.70
N GLN A 227 -3.19 9.19 -13.43
CA GLN A 227 -4.19 10.17 -13.02
C GLN A 227 -5.61 9.64 -13.29
N ASP A 228 -6.45 9.71 -12.27
CA ASP A 228 -7.86 9.31 -12.35
C ASP A 228 -8.71 10.42 -13.00
N ILE A 229 -8.84 10.39 -14.32
CA ILE A 229 -9.64 11.39 -15.04
C ILE A 229 -11.15 11.15 -14.92
N ASP A 230 -11.58 9.93 -14.57
CA ASP A 230 -13.00 9.58 -14.44
C ASP A 230 -13.52 9.80 -13.01
N GLU A 231 -12.70 10.30 -12.08
CA GLU A 231 -13.09 10.55 -10.69
C GLU A 231 -14.28 11.51 -10.58
N SER A 232 -14.27 12.59 -11.37
CA SER A 232 -15.37 13.56 -11.40
C SER A 232 -16.68 12.94 -11.91
N LEU A 233 -16.60 12.07 -12.91
CA LEU A 233 -17.75 11.33 -13.43
C LEU A 233 -18.31 10.37 -12.38
N SER A 234 -17.42 9.76 -11.59
CA SER A 234 -17.82 8.87 -10.50
C SER A 234 -18.65 9.56 -9.41
N HIS A 235 -18.49 10.86 -9.20
CA HIS A 235 -19.28 11.59 -8.21
C HIS A 235 -20.57 12.19 -8.76
N THR A 236 -20.66 12.39 -10.07
CA THR A 236 -21.81 13.02 -10.73
C THR A 236 -22.85 12.00 -11.19
N ASP A 237 -22.42 10.82 -11.62
CA ASP A 237 -23.34 9.74 -12.01
C ASP A 237 -23.92 9.04 -10.78
N LYS A 238 -25.14 9.43 -10.40
CA LYS A 238 -25.93 8.80 -9.33
C LYS A 238 -26.65 7.53 -9.78
N SER A 239 -26.80 7.28 -11.08
CA SER A 239 -27.45 6.07 -11.60
C SER A 239 -26.58 4.82 -11.39
N GLY A 240 -25.25 5.02 -11.35
CA GLY A 240 -24.30 3.93 -11.22
C GLY A 240 -24.19 3.07 -12.47
N GLU A 241 -24.66 3.57 -13.62
CA GLU A 241 -24.68 2.83 -14.90
C GLU A 241 -23.47 3.16 -15.78
N ALA A 242 -22.83 4.31 -15.57
CA ALA A 242 -21.68 4.71 -16.34
C ALA A 242 -20.50 3.76 -16.08
N TYR A 243 -19.93 3.24 -17.16
CA TYR A 243 -18.67 2.50 -17.09
C TYR A 243 -17.52 3.45 -16.74
N LEU A 244 -16.75 3.09 -15.73
CA LEU A 244 -15.56 3.80 -15.30
C LEU A 244 -14.38 2.85 -15.34
N ARG A 245 -13.19 3.41 -15.58
CA ARG A 245 -11.95 2.63 -15.51
C ARG A 245 -11.81 1.98 -14.11
N PRO A 246 -11.62 0.66 -14.02
CA PRO A 246 -11.48 -0.02 -12.73
C PRO A 246 -10.12 0.29 -12.08
N PHE A 247 -10.07 0.24 -10.76
CA PHE A 247 -8.85 0.35 -9.98
C PHE A 247 -8.13 -0.99 -9.94
N SER A 248 -6.82 -0.97 -10.16
CA SER A 248 -5.97 -2.09 -9.77
C SER A 248 -5.78 -2.14 -8.25
N ARG A 249 -5.34 -3.28 -7.73
CA ARG A 249 -4.98 -3.50 -6.32
C ARG A 249 -3.94 -2.49 -5.85
N VAL A 250 -2.91 -2.24 -6.67
CA VAL A 250 -1.85 -1.26 -6.33
C VAL A 250 -2.38 0.17 -6.36
N HIS A 251 -3.29 0.49 -7.29
CA HIS A 251 -3.92 1.81 -7.31
C HIS A 251 -4.79 2.02 -6.09
N LEU A 252 -5.61 1.04 -5.72
CA LEU A 252 -6.45 1.13 -4.52
C LEU A 252 -5.59 1.28 -3.25
N ALA A 253 -4.50 0.51 -3.14
CA ALA A 253 -3.55 0.64 -2.03
C ALA A 253 -2.93 2.04 -1.97
N ALA A 254 -2.50 2.60 -3.11
CA ALA A 254 -1.96 3.95 -3.19
C ALA A 254 -3.01 5.02 -2.87
N LYS A 255 -4.23 4.90 -3.43
CA LYS A 255 -5.37 5.80 -3.19
C LYS A 255 -5.76 5.84 -1.73
N LEU A 256 -5.66 4.70 -1.04
CA LEU A 256 -5.95 4.59 0.39
C LEU A 256 -4.73 4.78 1.30
N ASN A 257 -3.57 5.14 0.74
CA ASN A 257 -2.31 5.36 1.44
C ASN A 257 -1.94 4.19 2.38
N ILE A 258 -2.06 2.97 1.87
CA ILE A 258 -1.70 1.75 2.60
C ILE A 258 -0.19 1.60 2.58
N ILE A 259 0.42 1.76 3.76
CA ILE A 259 1.88 1.73 3.94
C ILE A 259 2.42 0.35 4.32
N ALA A 260 1.56 -0.52 4.86
CA ALA A 260 1.94 -1.83 5.36
C ALA A 260 0.75 -2.79 5.32
N ALA A 261 1.05 -4.09 5.25
CA ALA A 261 0.11 -5.18 5.38
C ALA A 261 0.51 -6.06 6.58
N PRO A 262 -0.44 -6.66 7.32
CA PRO A 262 -1.89 -6.58 7.13
C PRO A 262 -2.49 -5.24 7.59
N THR A 263 -3.44 -4.68 6.83
CA THR A 263 -4.23 -3.49 7.18
C THR A 263 -5.69 -3.69 6.82
N LEU A 264 -6.61 -3.33 7.73
CA LEU A 264 -8.05 -3.30 7.48
C LEU A 264 -8.56 -1.85 7.52
N CYS A 265 -9.19 -1.42 6.44
CA CYS A 265 -9.93 -0.15 6.36
C CYS A 265 -11.44 -0.42 6.37
N ILE A 266 -12.21 0.50 6.94
CA ILE A 266 -13.66 0.37 7.06
C ILE A 266 -14.33 1.49 6.27
N TYR A 267 -15.16 1.08 5.32
CA TYR A 267 -15.95 1.95 4.47
C TYR A 267 -17.43 1.78 4.80
N HIS A 268 -18.13 2.90 5.01
CA HIS A 268 -19.56 2.90 5.25
C HIS A 268 -20.30 3.25 3.97
N LEU A 269 -21.01 2.25 3.42
CA LEU A 269 -21.56 2.27 2.07
C LEU A 269 -22.64 3.34 1.92
N GLU A 270 -23.55 3.47 2.89
CA GLU A 270 -24.64 4.45 2.82
C GLU A 270 -24.14 5.90 2.81
N SER A 271 -23.07 6.18 3.58
CA SER A 271 -22.49 7.53 3.65
C SER A 271 -21.42 7.81 2.60
N GLY A 272 -20.92 6.77 1.94
CA GLY A 272 -19.79 6.85 1.01
C GLY A 272 -18.46 7.28 1.66
N LYS A 273 -18.25 7.04 2.96
CA LYS A 273 -17.08 7.54 3.73
C LYS A 273 -16.24 6.41 4.32
N MET A 274 -14.92 6.64 4.36
CA MET A 274 -14.01 5.84 5.15
C MET A 274 -14.11 6.21 6.63
N LEU A 275 -14.52 5.25 7.47
CA LEU A 275 -14.64 5.41 8.92
C LEU A 275 -13.31 5.16 9.63
N GLU A 276 -12.56 4.15 9.20
CA GLU A 276 -11.28 3.76 9.78
C GLU A 276 -10.28 3.34 8.72
N TRP A 277 -9.02 3.69 8.94
CA TRP A 277 -7.91 3.43 8.01
C TRP A 277 -6.95 2.33 8.50
N ASN A 278 -7.00 2.01 9.80
CA ASN A 278 -6.17 0.98 10.40
C ASN A 278 -6.88 0.41 11.62
N VAL A 279 -7.78 -0.55 11.38
CA VAL A 279 -8.51 -1.22 12.45
C VAL A 279 -7.56 -2.08 13.24
N ARG A 280 -7.55 -1.89 14.57
CA ARG A 280 -6.85 -2.79 15.48
C ARG A 280 -7.64 -4.09 15.61
N MET A 281 -7.00 -5.25 15.36
CA MET A 281 -7.69 -6.55 15.40
C MET A 281 -8.37 -6.87 16.72
N GLY A 282 -7.83 -6.38 17.84
CA GLY A 282 -8.49 -6.50 19.14
C GLY A 282 -9.90 -5.90 19.18
N ARG A 283 -10.28 -5.00 18.26
CA ARG A 283 -11.66 -4.50 18.15
C ARG A 283 -12.62 -5.53 17.54
N LEU A 284 -12.13 -6.40 16.67
CA LEU A 284 -12.93 -7.45 16.03
C LEU A 284 -13.10 -8.67 16.94
N SER A 285 -12.08 -9.01 17.73
CA SER A 285 -12.04 -10.23 18.55
C SER A 285 -12.37 -10.04 20.04
N SER A 286 -12.50 -8.80 20.52
CA SER A 286 -12.79 -8.53 21.95
C SER A 286 -14.27 -8.36 22.25
N ASN A 287 -14.59 -8.27 23.54
CA ASN A 287 -15.91 -7.91 24.06
C ASN A 287 -16.48 -6.60 23.51
N ARG A 288 -15.65 -5.76 22.86
CA ARG A 288 -16.07 -4.51 22.22
C ARG A 288 -16.47 -4.66 20.75
N SER A 289 -16.48 -5.87 20.20
CA SER A 289 -16.86 -6.11 18.80
C SER A 289 -18.28 -5.65 18.49
N LYS A 290 -19.22 -5.88 19.42
CA LYS A 290 -20.62 -5.43 19.29
C LYS A 290 -20.75 -3.91 19.24
N GLU A 291 -20.09 -3.20 20.16
CA GLU A 291 -20.08 -1.72 20.16
C GLU A 291 -19.41 -1.18 18.90
N THR A 292 -18.29 -1.79 18.48
CA THR A 292 -17.58 -1.45 17.25
C THR A 292 -18.50 -1.60 16.04
N TRP A 293 -19.25 -2.70 15.97
CA TRP A 293 -20.22 -2.95 14.92
C TRP A 293 -21.36 -1.92 14.91
N GLU A 294 -21.97 -1.64 16.07
CA GLU A 294 -23.07 -0.66 16.19
C GLU A 294 -22.64 0.72 15.69
N ARG A 295 -21.43 1.16 16.03
CA ARG A 295 -20.87 2.43 15.54
C ARG A 295 -20.63 2.42 14.04
N TRP A 296 -19.96 1.39 13.51
CA TRP A 296 -19.71 1.29 12.07
C TRP A 296 -21.00 1.26 11.26
N ARG A 297 -22.01 0.54 11.75
CA ARG A 297 -23.36 0.47 11.17
C ARG A 297 -24.08 1.81 11.19
N ALA A 298 -23.80 2.66 12.17
CA ALA A 298 -24.32 4.02 12.26
C ALA A 298 -23.50 5.04 11.43
N GLY A 299 -22.42 4.61 10.77
CA GLY A 299 -21.52 5.50 10.05
C GLY A 299 -20.55 6.28 10.94
N GLU A 300 -20.31 5.81 12.17
CA GLU A 300 -19.38 6.40 13.13
C GLU A 300 -18.10 5.56 13.25
N SER A 301 -16.95 6.23 13.43
CA SER A 301 -15.69 5.54 13.75
C SER A 301 -15.78 4.87 15.12
N ALA A 302 -15.13 3.72 15.31
CA ALA A 302 -15.18 3.04 16.60
C ALA A 302 -14.43 3.82 17.68
N ALA A 303 -14.92 3.70 18.92
CA ALA A 303 -14.48 4.45 20.09
C ALA A 303 -12.95 4.59 20.14
N SER A 304 -12.43 5.78 19.87
CA SER A 304 -11.04 6.10 20.16
C SER A 304 -10.88 6.11 21.68
N PHE A 305 -9.82 5.49 22.20
CA PHE A 305 -9.47 5.58 23.62
C PHE A 305 -9.29 7.06 23.97
N GLY A 306 -10.33 7.64 24.57
CA GLY A 306 -10.37 9.05 24.87
C GLY A 306 -9.56 9.35 26.14
N LEU A 307 -9.29 10.63 26.39
CA LEU A 307 -8.76 11.06 27.70
C LEU A 307 -9.63 10.53 28.84
N ARG A 308 -10.95 10.48 28.66
CA ARG A 308 -11.89 9.93 29.65
C ARG A 308 -11.65 8.45 29.96
N ASP A 309 -11.36 7.63 28.94
CA ASP A 309 -11.04 6.22 29.14
C ASP A 309 -9.66 6.05 29.81
N ALA A 310 -8.72 6.95 29.49
CA ALA A 310 -7.42 7.00 30.16
C ALA A 310 -7.56 7.32 31.66
N PHE A 311 -8.39 8.32 32.00
CA PHE A 311 -8.72 8.67 33.38
C PHE A 311 -9.46 7.54 34.11
N ALA A 312 -10.34 6.81 33.44
CA ALA A 312 -11.01 5.66 34.03
C ALA A 312 -10.06 4.47 34.26
N ALA A 313 -9.13 4.23 33.32
CA ALA A 313 -8.21 3.09 33.40
C ALA A 313 -7.06 3.30 34.40
N ALA A 314 -6.55 4.53 34.52
CA ALA A 314 -5.40 4.84 35.37
C ALA A 314 -5.51 6.22 36.04
N PRO A 315 -6.52 6.43 36.92
CA PRO A 315 -6.79 7.75 37.50
C PRO A 315 -5.60 8.28 38.30
N TYR A 316 -4.96 7.42 39.10
CA TYR A 316 -3.83 7.80 39.95
C TYR A 316 -2.56 8.10 39.13
N THR A 317 -2.29 7.32 38.08
CA THR A 317 -1.11 7.55 37.23
C THR A 317 -1.20 8.89 36.51
N ILE A 318 -2.38 9.24 36.01
CA ILE A 318 -2.58 10.53 35.34
C ILE A 318 -2.51 11.67 36.37
N LEU A 319 -3.09 11.51 37.56
CA LEU A 319 -3.01 12.51 38.62
C LEU A 319 -1.56 12.77 39.05
N VAL A 320 -0.78 11.70 39.28
CA VAL A 320 0.65 11.81 39.62
C VAL A 320 1.44 12.46 38.49
N GLY A 321 1.17 12.10 37.23
CA GLY A 321 1.79 12.75 36.07
C GLY A 321 1.45 14.24 36.00
N LEU A 322 0.21 14.63 36.29
CA LEU A 322 -0.23 16.03 36.31
C LEU A 322 0.46 16.81 37.44
N LEU A 323 0.54 16.23 38.64
CA LEU A 323 1.29 16.81 39.76
C LEU A 323 2.78 16.93 39.46
N ALA A 324 3.37 15.95 38.77
CA ALA A 324 4.77 16.00 38.34
C ALA A 324 5.02 17.12 37.31
N ILE A 325 4.10 17.31 36.36
CA ILE A 325 4.17 18.43 35.39
C ILE A 325 4.02 19.76 36.11
N LEU A 326 3.05 19.89 37.03
CA LEU A 326 2.85 21.11 37.82
C LEU A 326 4.08 21.43 38.67
N TYR A 327 4.66 20.42 39.33
CA TYR A 327 5.90 20.56 40.09
C TYR A 327 7.07 20.96 39.19
N PHE A 328 7.21 20.35 38.01
CA PHE A 328 8.25 20.71 37.04
C PHE A 328 8.12 22.16 36.58
N VAL A 329 6.90 22.60 36.24
CA VAL A 329 6.62 24.00 35.85
C VAL A 329 6.89 24.95 37.03
N PHE A 330 6.48 24.57 38.24
CA PHE A 330 6.73 25.36 39.45
C PHE A 330 8.23 25.54 39.68
N VAL A 331 9.03 24.46 39.66
CA VAL A 331 10.49 24.53 39.82
C VAL A 331 11.14 25.34 38.70
N ARG A 332 10.64 25.24 37.46
CA ARG A 332 11.15 25.99 36.30
C ARG A 332 11.00 27.51 36.46
N TYR A 333 9.92 27.97 37.09
CA TYR A 333 9.60 29.40 37.25
C TYR A 333 9.98 29.97 38.62
N ALA A 334 9.85 29.19 39.69
CA ALA A 334 10.15 29.62 41.06
C ALA A 334 11.63 29.43 41.45
N GLY A 335 12.43 28.75 40.61
CA GLY A 335 13.87 28.53 40.84
C GLY A 335 14.21 27.14 41.37
N GLU A 336 15.47 26.71 41.12
CA GLU A 336 15.94 25.35 41.47
C GLU A 336 15.97 25.07 42.98
N GLU A 337 15.91 26.10 43.82
CA GLU A 337 15.90 25.99 45.28
C GLU A 337 14.70 25.21 45.82
N TYR A 338 13.59 25.20 45.09
CA TYR A 338 12.38 24.44 45.39
C TYR A 338 12.41 23.01 44.83
N ASN A 339 13.51 22.58 44.20
CA ASN A 339 13.62 21.22 43.67
C ASN A 339 13.98 20.22 44.78
N VAL A 340 13.00 19.92 45.64
CA VAL A 340 13.12 19.00 46.78
C VAL A 340 13.50 17.59 46.31
N LEU A 341 12.98 17.14 45.17
CA LEU A 341 13.30 15.83 44.57
C LEU A 341 14.79 15.66 44.22
N ARG A 342 15.42 16.70 43.65
CA ARG A 342 16.86 16.66 43.35
C ARG A 342 17.69 16.60 44.62
N LYS A 343 17.29 17.37 45.64
CA LYS A 343 17.97 17.39 46.95
C LYS A 343 17.88 16.05 47.66
N THR A 344 16.68 15.46 47.75
CA THR A 344 16.49 14.16 48.41
C THR A 344 17.17 13.01 47.66
N LEU A 345 17.16 13.03 46.32
CA LEU A 345 17.84 12.01 45.52
C LEU A 345 19.37 12.09 45.64
N HIS A 346 19.93 13.32 45.75
CA HIS A 346 21.35 13.51 46.04
C HIS A 346 21.72 12.99 47.44
N THR A 347 20.93 13.31 48.46
CA THR A 347 21.16 12.83 49.83
C THR A 347 21.04 11.31 49.95
N LEU A 348 20.13 10.69 49.18
CA LEU A 348 19.94 9.24 49.17
C LEU A 348 21.07 8.52 48.42
N LEU A 349 21.54 9.06 47.28
CA LEU A 349 22.72 8.51 46.60
C LEU A 349 24.01 8.68 47.42
N GLU A 350 24.22 9.84 48.05
CA GLU A 350 25.38 10.08 48.93
C GLU A 350 25.33 9.22 50.20
N GLY A 351 24.14 9.00 50.76
CA GLY A 351 23.93 8.09 51.90
C GLY A 351 24.24 6.62 51.58
N THR A 352 24.21 6.23 50.30
CA THR A 352 24.55 4.88 49.84
C THR A 352 26.07 4.72 49.59
N SER A 353 26.81 5.82 49.43
CA SER A 353 28.26 5.81 49.17
C SER A 353 29.14 5.62 50.42
N ASN A 354 28.58 5.66 51.63
CA ASN A 354 29.35 5.55 52.88
C ASN A 354 29.52 4.10 53.40
N GLY A 355 29.08 3.10 52.63
CA GLY A 355 29.27 1.67 52.94
C GLY A 355 30.31 1.03 52.03
N ALA A 356 31.55 0.91 52.53
CA ALA A 356 32.68 0.14 51.96
C ALA A 356 33.35 0.72 50.70
N HIS A 357 34.49 1.40 50.90
CA HIS A 357 35.79 0.85 50.53
C HIS A 357 36.89 1.72 51.18
N LYS A 358 37.51 1.17 52.22
CA LYS A 358 38.75 1.68 52.80
C LYS A 358 39.85 1.44 51.76
N ILE A 359 40.11 2.42 50.90
CA ILE A 359 41.29 2.40 50.05
C ILE A 359 42.49 2.63 50.99
N VAL A 360 43.26 1.57 51.20
CA VAL A 360 44.56 1.60 51.86
C VAL A 360 45.48 2.49 51.01
N PRO A 361 46.07 3.58 51.54
CA PRO A 361 47.14 4.26 50.84
C PRO A 361 48.41 3.44 51.07
N ASN A 362 48.88 2.77 50.03
CA ASN A 362 50.21 2.18 50.01
C ASN A 362 50.94 2.70 48.80
N GLY A 363 52.05 3.41 49.04
CA GLY A 363 53.08 3.69 48.04
C GLY A 363 53.19 5.15 47.63
N GLY A 364 54.06 5.88 48.33
CA GLY A 364 54.58 7.15 47.88
C GLY A 364 55.57 7.73 48.88
N GLU A 365 56.79 7.20 48.94
CA GLU A 365 58.02 8.00 48.95
C GLU A 365 59.28 7.11 48.91
N LEU A 366 60.16 7.45 47.95
CA LEU A 366 61.59 7.11 47.78
C LEU A 366 61.96 5.74 47.19
#